data_AF-A0A1Y2AVM7-F1
#
_entry.id   AF-A0A1Y2AVM7-F1
#
_cell.length_a   1.000
_cell.length_b   1.000
_cell.length_c   1.000
_cell.angle_alpha   90.00
_cell.angle_beta   90.00
_cell.angle_gamma   90.00
#
_symmetry.space_group_name_H-M   'P 1'
#
loop_
_entity.id
_entity.type
_entity.pdbx_description
1 polymer ?
#
loop_
_entity_poly.entity_id
_entity_poly.type
_entity_poly.pdbx_seq_one_letter_code
_entity_poly.pdbx_strand_id
1 'polypeptide(L)'
;MKFIYKFVILSTTFKLIITKNLDKNFVYSNNEECYKAVYSECSIPINFEPNEIKSICDRYDSDKCKKRIADGISILPDCMDKEESYLTYLYQDFKQRYTHMELICAKDVEGKFCPYTDYYIENGNNNENKKMNETKFWNYINESCKSKTCTDVINKVLMNPKASIFNSKNINKEFIDDKEIKLFHKAIKYMKTIECTSQLKKIPTNSTINNQNDISILDYSPHLLLTLGLLLYTLI
;
A
#
# COMPACT_ATOMS: atom_id res chain seq x y z
N MET A 1 1.11 27.35 -12.49
CA MET A 1 1.35 26.27 -11.52
C MET A 1 1.24 24.95 -12.26
N LYS A 2 2.28 24.10 -12.16
CA LYS A 2 2.46 22.89 -12.95
C LYS A 2 1.61 21.77 -12.36
N PHE A 3 0.67 21.23 -13.13
CA PHE A 3 -0.21 20.15 -12.72
C PHE A 3 0.41 18.81 -13.14
N ILE A 4 0.53 17.90 -12.17
CA ILE A 4 1.20 16.59 -12.29
C ILE A 4 0.07 15.55 -12.23
N TYR A 5 -0.50 15.21 -13.39
CA TYR A 5 -1.81 14.56 -13.43
C TYR A 5 -1.84 13.16 -14.06
N LYS A 6 -0.77 12.35 -14.01
CA LYS A 6 -0.81 11.00 -14.64
C LYS A 6 -0.77 9.77 -13.74
N PHE A 7 -0.25 9.83 -12.52
CA PHE A 7 -0.42 8.72 -11.56
C PHE A 7 -1.39 9.06 -10.40
N VAL A 8 -1.67 10.36 -10.23
CA VAL A 8 -2.79 10.87 -9.41
C VAL A 8 -4.15 10.43 -9.99
N ILE A 9 -4.23 9.84 -11.18
CA ILE A 9 -5.52 9.50 -11.79
C ILE A 9 -6.24 8.33 -11.10
N LEU A 10 -5.51 7.47 -10.39
CA LEU A 10 -6.12 6.50 -9.47
C LEU A 10 -6.75 7.16 -8.23
N SER A 11 -6.35 8.39 -7.85
CA SER A 11 -7.01 9.18 -6.79
C SER A 11 -8.00 10.22 -7.32
N THR A 12 -7.82 10.78 -8.53
CA THR A 12 -8.71 11.82 -9.08
C THR A 12 -9.96 11.27 -9.74
N THR A 13 -9.96 10.05 -10.26
CA THR A 13 -11.20 9.40 -10.74
C THR A 13 -12.15 9.11 -9.58
N PHE A 14 -11.63 8.78 -8.40
CA PHE A 14 -12.45 8.59 -7.19
C PHE A 14 -12.95 9.91 -6.60
N LYS A 15 -12.13 10.97 -6.68
CA LYS A 15 -12.56 12.36 -6.40
C LYS A 15 -13.69 12.83 -7.32
N LEU A 16 -13.99 12.12 -8.42
CA LEU A 16 -15.12 12.38 -9.32
C LEU A 16 -16.31 11.43 -9.09
N ILE A 17 -16.06 10.17 -8.74
CA ILE A 17 -17.09 9.15 -8.53
C ILE A 17 -17.87 9.36 -7.24
N ILE A 18 -17.18 9.62 -6.13
CA ILE A 18 -17.87 9.89 -4.87
C ILE A 18 -18.60 11.23 -4.95
N THR A 19 -18.05 12.18 -5.69
CA THR A 19 -18.65 13.50 -5.85
C THR A 19 -19.86 13.56 -6.78
N LYS A 20 -20.19 12.47 -7.49
CA LYS A 20 -21.45 12.37 -8.23
C LYS A 20 -22.63 11.95 -7.33
N ASN A 21 -22.36 11.39 -6.15
CA ASN A 21 -23.38 11.02 -5.15
C ASN A 21 -23.35 11.90 -3.88
N LEU A 22 -22.24 12.59 -3.62
CA LEU A 22 -22.10 13.57 -2.55
C LEU A 22 -21.76 14.92 -3.19
N ASP A 23 -22.70 15.86 -3.12
CA ASP A 23 -22.55 17.21 -3.63
C ASP A 23 -21.21 17.82 -3.15
N LYS A 24 -20.31 18.18 -4.07
CA LYS A 24 -18.97 18.72 -3.74
C LYS A 24 -19.05 19.94 -2.82
N ASN A 25 -20.18 20.65 -2.88
CA ASN A 25 -20.45 21.82 -2.07
C ASN A 25 -20.82 21.47 -0.62
N PHE A 26 -21.33 20.26 -0.36
CA PHE A 26 -21.72 19.78 0.97
C PHE A 26 -20.50 19.34 1.81
N VAL A 27 -19.49 18.77 1.17
CA VAL A 27 -18.31 18.19 1.87
C VAL A 27 -17.32 19.25 2.37
N TYR A 28 -17.22 20.41 1.71
CA TYR A 28 -16.12 21.37 1.96
C TYR A 28 -16.48 22.57 2.83
N SER A 29 -17.76 22.92 3.00
CA SER A 29 -18.13 24.20 3.62
C SER A 29 -17.95 24.26 5.16
N ASN A 30 -18.07 23.13 5.88
CA ASN A 30 -18.03 23.10 7.36
C ASN A 30 -17.15 21.98 7.96
N ASN A 31 -16.33 21.30 7.15
CA ASN A 31 -15.60 20.08 7.57
C ASN A 31 -14.08 20.17 7.38
N GLU A 32 -13.56 21.37 7.13
CA GLU A 32 -12.12 21.56 6.85
C GLU A 32 -11.25 21.16 8.05
N GLU A 33 -11.71 21.38 9.28
CA GLU A 33 -10.99 21.05 10.51
C GLU A 33 -10.80 19.54 10.68
N CYS A 34 -11.86 18.74 10.52
CA CYS A 34 -11.74 17.27 10.55
C CYS A 34 -10.79 16.76 9.46
N TYR A 35 -10.91 17.28 8.23
CA TYR A 35 -9.99 16.92 7.14
C TYR A 35 -8.54 17.26 7.50
N LYS A 36 -8.28 18.49 7.98
CA LYS A 36 -6.95 18.92 8.43
C LYS A 36 -6.44 18.04 9.57
N ALA A 37 -7.27 17.71 10.55
CA ALA A 37 -6.91 16.86 11.68
C ALA A 37 -6.43 15.48 11.20
N VAL A 38 -7.22 14.81 10.34
CA VAL A 38 -6.86 13.50 9.75
C VAL A 38 -5.50 13.56 9.06
N TYR A 39 -5.25 14.59 8.25
CA TYR A 39 -4.01 14.68 7.46
C TYR A 39 -2.83 15.34 8.19
N SER A 40 -3.05 16.04 9.30
CA SER A 40 -2.00 16.59 10.15
C SER A 40 -1.32 15.52 11.02
N GLU A 41 -2.07 14.48 11.37
CA GLU A 41 -1.52 13.40 12.18
C GLU A 41 -0.70 12.39 11.37
N CYS A 42 -1.08 12.18 10.12
CA CYS A 42 -0.37 11.36 9.17
C CYS A 42 -0.19 12.13 7.85
N SER A 43 0.74 13.09 7.87
CA SER A 43 1.03 13.98 6.73
C SER A 43 1.88 13.30 5.67
N ILE A 44 1.25 12.39 4.94
CA ILE A 44 1.82 11.77 3.76
C ILE A 44 1.44 12.62 2.55
N PRO A 45 2.42 13.26 1.88
CA PRO A 45 2.12 14.02 0.67
C PRO A 45 1.70 13.07 -0.45
N ILE A 46 0.70 13.47 -1.23
CA ILE A 46 0.26 12.72 -2.42
C ILE A 46 1.33 12.83 -3.53
N ASN A 47 1.99 13.98 -3.61
CA ASN A 47 3.01 14.28 -4.60
C ASN A 47 4.34 14.47 -3.90
N PHE A 48 5.36 13.80 -4.40
CA PHE A 48 6.70 13.89 -3.84
C PHE A 48 7.74 13.63 -4.90
N GLU A 49 8.90 14.23 -4.72
CA GLU A 49 10.05 14.04 -5.58
C GLU A 49 10.72 12.67 -5.29
N PRO A 50 11.38 12.05 -6.27
CA PRO A 50 12.06 10.76 -6.12
C PRO A 50 12.92 10.63 -4.86
N ASN A 51 13.66 11.68 -4.54
CA ASN A 51 14.60 11.75 -3.42
C ASN A 51 13.89 11.85 -2.05
N GLU A 52 12.60 12.18 -2.02
CA GLU A 52 11.82 12.29 -0.79
C GLU A 52 11.25 10.94 -0.33
N ILE A 53 11.32 9.90 -1.17
CA ILE A 53 10.64 8.62 -0.93
C ILE A 53 10.97 8.01 0.43
N LYS A 54 12.25 8.04 0.81
CA LYS A 54 12.70 7.53 2.11
C LYS A 54 12.00 8.27 3.26
N SER A 55 12.01 9.61 3.23
CA SER A 55 11.40 10.43 4.28
C SER A 55 9.88 10.23 4.38
N ILE A 56 9.23 9.87 3.28
CA ILE A 56 7.78 9.66 3.23
C ILE A 56 7.44 8.29 3.77
N CYS A 57 8.25 7.28 3.43
CA CYS A 57 8.12 5.95 4.01
C CYS A 57 8.41 5.94 5.50
N ASP A 58 9.41 6.71 5.96
CA ASP A 58 9.69 6.85 7.40
C ASP A 58 8.50 7.53 8.13
N ARG A 59 7.83 8.50 7.49
CA ARG A 59 6.59 9.11 8.02
C ARG A 59 5.43 8.12 8.05
N TYR A 60 5.22 7.37 6.96
CA TYR A 60 4.22 6.32 6.85
C TYR A 60 4.41 5.25 7.94
N ASP A 61 5.65 4.85 8.19
CA ASP A 61 6.00 3.82 9.17
C ASP A 61 5.98 4.30 10.62
N SER A 62 5.75 5.60 10.86
CA SER A 62 5.66 6.14 12.21
C SER A 62 4.48 5.56 12.99
N ASP A 63 4.65 5.41 14.31
CA ASP A 63 3.60 4.92 15.21
C ASP A 63 2.33 5.77 15.14
N LYS A 64 2.50 7.08 14.90
CA LYS A 64 1.38 8.03 14.76
C LYS A 64 0.51 7.68 13.55
N CYS A 65 1.12 7.43 12.39
CA CYS A 65 0.39 7.02 11.18
C CYS A 65 -0.27 5.64 11.35
N LYS A 66 0.44 4.66 11.90
CA LYS A 66 -0.08 3.30 12.13
C LYS A 66 -1.26 3.29 13.09
N LYS A 67 -1.15 4.03 14.20
CA LYS A 67 -2.22 4.17 15.20
C LYS A 67 -3.47 4.79 14.60
N ARG A 68 -3.34 5.85 13.80
CA ARG A 68 -4.48 6.54 13.16
C ARG A 68 -5.33 5.61 12.29
N ILE A 69 -4.71 4.58 11.70
CA ILE A 69 -5.42 3.60 10.86
C ILE A 69 -6.13 2.55 11.66
N ALA A 70 -5.51 2.11 12.76
CA ALA A 70 -6.09 1.18 13.69
C ALA A 70 -7.30 1.80 14.40
N ASP A 71 -7.16 3.03 14.88
CA ASP A 71 -8.17 3.71 15.70
C ASP A 71 -9.29 4.34 14.87
N GLY A 72 -9.04 4.61 13.59
CA GLY A 72 -9.96 5.33 12.70
C GLY A 72 -9.95 6.84 12.91
N ILE A 73 -10.86 7.53 12.21
CA ILE A 73 -10.90 9.00 12.19
C ILE A 73 -12.01 9.61 13.06
N SER A 74 -13.03 8.84 13.43
CA SER A 74 -14.15 9.32 14.24
C SER A 74 -13.73 9.67 15.68
N ILE A 75 -12.60 9.15 16.13
CA ILE A 75 -12.04 9.45 17.46
C ILE A 75 -11.33 10.81 17.52
N LEU A 76 -11.13 11.50 16.37
CA LEU A 76 -10.54 12.83 16.36
C LEU A 76 -11.56 13.83 16.90
N PRO A 77 -11.19 14.71 17.86
CA PRO A 77 -12.11 15.72 18.41
C PRO A 77 -12.81 16.53 17.31
N ASP A 78 -12.06 16.98 16.30
CA ASP A 78 -12.59 17.78 15.18
C ASP A 78 -13.53 17.00 14.26
N CYS A 79 -13.61 15.67 14.43
CA CYS A 79 -14.43 14.76 13.64
C CYS A 79 -15.63 14.16 14.39
N MET A 80 -15.75 14.36 15.72
CA MET A 80 -16.77 13.68 16.53
C MET A 80 -18.21 14.01 16.13
N ASP A 81 -18.47 15.27 15.77
CA ASP A 81 -19.82 15.76 15.43
C ASP A 81 -20.09 15.80 13.92
N LYS A 82 -19.28 15.09 13.12
CA LYS A 82 -19.43 15.08 11.66
C LYS A 82 -20.39 13.97 11.24
N GLU A 83 -21.09 14.23 10.13
CA GLU A 83 -22.00 13.23 9.56
C GLU A 83 -21.26 11.93 9.22
N GLU A 84 -21.91 10.79 9.50
CA GLU A 84 -21.36 9.46 9.26
C GLU A 84 -20.98 9.25 7.79
N SER A 85 -21.76 9.81 6.86
CA SER A 85 -21.49 9.76 5.42
C SER A 85 -20.16 10.44 5.07
N TYR A 86 -19.89 11.60 5.67
CA TYR A 86 -18.65 12.35 5.52
C TYR A 86 -17.47 11.61 6.16
N LEU A 87 -17.64 11.09 7.37
CA LEU A 87 -16.59 10.32 8.06
C LEU A 87 -16.26 9.04 7.28
N THR A 88 -17.27 8.35 6.76
CA THR A 88 -17.06 7.16 5.92
C THR A 88 -16.26 7.51 4.67
N TYR A 89 -16.61 8.62 4.01
CA TYR A 89 -15.87 9.10 2.84
C TYR A 89 -14.42 9.45 3.18
N LEU A 90 -14.20 10.27 4.21
CA LEU A 90 -12.88 10.72 4.62
C LEU A 90 -11.99 9.55 5.05
N TYR A 91 -12.56 8.57 5.76
CA TYR A 91 -11.83 7.37 6.15
C TYR A 91 -11.44 6.52 4.94
N GLN A 92 -12.31 6.39 3.95
CA GLN A 92 -12.00 5.70 2.71
C GLN A 92 -10.87 6.40 1.92
N ASP A 93 -10.92 7.72 1.78
CA ASP A 93 -9.86 8.51 1.15
C ASP A 93 -8.52 8.36 1.90
N PHE A 94 -8.54 8.49 3.21
CA PHE A 94 -7.37 8.30 4.07
C PHE A 94 -6.78 6.89 3.93
N LYS A 95 -7.61 5.86 4.02
CA LYS A 95 -7.20 4.46 3.89
C LYS A 95 -6.63 4.17 2.51
N GLN A 96 -7.21 4.73 1.45
CA GLN A 96 -6.70 4.57 0.09
C GLN A 96 -5.29 5.15 -0.04
N ARG A 97 -5.05 6.37 0.45
CA ARG A 97 -3.72 6.97 0.44
C ARG A 97 -2.71 6.13 1.21
N TYR A 98 -3.11 5.59 2.35
CA TYR A 98 -2.24 4.71 3.11
C TYR A 98 -1.95 3.39 2.40
N THR A 99 -2.95 2.75 1.81
CA THR A 99 -2.78 1.52 1.02
C THR A 99 -1.84 1.74 -0.16
N HIS A 100 -1.87 2.92 -0.79
CA HIS A 100 -0.90 3.31 -1.81
C HIS A 100 0.52 3.39 -1.26
N MET A 101 0.70 3.97 -0.06
CA MET A 101 2.01 4.03 0.59
C MET A 101 2.48 2.67 1.08
N GLU A 102 1.57 1.79 1.53
CA GLU A 102 1.92 0.41 1.88
C GLU A 102 2.57 -0.31 0.70
N LEU A 103 2.07 -0.08 -0.51
CA LEU A 103 2.69 -0.60 -1.72
C LEU A 103 4.07 0.02 -1.95
N ILE A 104 4.13 1.35 -2.09
CA ILE A 104 5.35 2.09 -2.45
C ILE A 104 6.48 1.89 -1.43
N CYS A 105 6.14 1.89 -0.15
CA CYS A 105 7.10 1.81 0.94
C CYS A 105 7.49 0.38 1.32
N ALA A 106 6.92 -0.62 0.64
CA ALA A 106 7.31 -2.01 0.83
C ALA A 106 8.81 -2.18 0.52
N LYS A 107 9.47 -2.88 1.43
CA LYS A 107 10.89 -3.24 1.32
C LYS A 107 11.04 -4.75 1.29
N ASP A 108 12.04 -5.23 0.57
CA ASP A 108 12.47 -6.61 0.62
C ASP A 108 13.21 -6.94 1.93
N VAL A 109 13.65 -8.18 2.06
CA VAL A 109 14.39 -8.68 3.23
C VAL A 109 15.77 -8.02 3.42
N GLU A 110 16.31 -7.39 2.37
CA GLU A 110 17.56 -6.63 2.42
C GLU A 110 17.32 -5.15 2.80
N GLY A 111 16.06 -4.76 3.04
CA GLY A 111 15.68 -3.39 3.35
C GLY A 111 15.61 -2.46 2.15
N LYS A 112 15.70 -2.99 0.92
CA LYS A 112 15.58 -2.21 -0.32
C LYS A 112 14.12 -2.10 -0.73
N PHE A 113 13.73 -0.97 -1.32
CA PHE A 113 12.38 -0.82 -1.84
C PHE A 113 12.07 -1.86 -2.91
N CYS A 114 10.81 -2.27 -2.98
CA CYS A 114 10.36 -3.18 -4.02
C CYS A 114 10.57 -2.57 -5.42
N PRO A 115 11.00 -3.34 -6.43
CA PRO A 115 11.34 -2.79 -7.75
C PRO A 115 10.20 -2.00 -8.41
N TYR A 116 8.93 -2.36 -8.20
CA TYR A 116 7.80 -1.57 -8.71
C TYR A 116 7.75 -0.12 -8.16
N THR A 117 8.42 0.17 -7.04
CA THR A 117 8.55 1.53 -6.49
C THR A 117 9.41 2.40 -7.38
N ASP A 118 10.50 1.85 -7.94
CA ASP A 118 11.34 2.57 -8.89
C ASP A 118 10.56 2.88 -10.17
N TYR A 119 9.74 1.94 -10.64
CA TYR A 119 8.82 2.20 -11.76
C TYR A 119 7.89 3.38 -11.47
N TYR A 120 7.33 3.46 -10.26
CA TYR A 120 6.48 4.58 -9.83
C TYR A 120 7.25 5.90 -9.83
N ILE A 121 8.47 5.91 -9.28
CA ILE A 121 9.31 7.10 -9.19
C ILE A 121 9.69 7.63 -10.59
N GLU A 122 10.07 6.74 -11.50
CA GLU A 122 10.52 7.10 -12.86
C GLU A 122 9.40 7.53 -13.81
N ASN A 123 8.16 7.14 -13.53
CA ASN A 123 7.00 7.44 -14.39
C ASN A 123 5.98 8.37 -13.73
N GLY A 124 6.04 8.59 -12.42
CA GLY A 124 5.19 9.51 -11.67
C GLY A 124 5.57 10.98 -11.85
N ASN A 125 6.82 11.27 -12.22
CA ASN A 125 7.31 12.63 -12.31
C ASN A 125 7.18 13.23 -13.73
N ASN A 126 6.34 14.26 -13.82
CA ASN A 126 6.44 15.40 -14.75
C ASN A 126 6.28 15.19 -16.26
N ASN A 127 5.80 14.05 -16.77
CA ASN A 127 5.50 13.94 -18.19
C ASN A 127 4.07 13.50 -18.47
N GLU A 128 3.19 14.49 -18.59
CA GLU A 128 1.82 14.33 -19.10
C GLU A 128 1.78 13.71 -20.52
N ASN A 129 2.91 13.55 -21.21
CA ASN A 129 2.97 12.94 -22.54
C ASN A 129 3.70 11.58 -22.58
N LYS A 130 4.22 11.09 -21.45
CA LYS A 130 4.93 9.81 -21.42
C LYS A 130 3.92 8.68 -21.32
N LYS A 131 3.66 8.02 -22.45
CA LYS A 131 2.92 6.76 -22.47
C LYS A 131 3.67 5.73 -21.64
N MET A 132 2.93 4.93 -20.87
CA MET A 132 3.48 3.77 -20.18
C MET A 132 4.26 2.87 -21.16
N ASN A 133 5.51 2.57 -20.81
CA ASN A 133 6.29 1.53 -21.49
C ASN A 133 5.98 0.18 -20.84
N GLU A 134 5.19 -0.66 -21.53
CA GLU A 134 4.74 -1.97 -21.02
C GLU A 134 5.91 -2.91 -20.72
N THR A 135 6.93 -2.93 -21.58
CA THR A 135 8.13 -3.76 -21.37
C THR A 135 8.86 -3.36 -20.09
N LYS A 136 9.07 -2.05 -19.89
CA LYS A 136 9.72 -1.53 -18.69
C LYS A 136 8.88 -1.84 -17.44
N PHE A 137 7.56 -1.69 -17.53
CA PHE A 137 6.64 -2.06 -16.45
C PHE A 137 6.79 -3.54 -16.06
N TRP A 138 6.70 -4.45 -17.03
CA TRP A 138 6.82 -5.89 -16.76
C TRP A 138 8.18 -6.30 -16.20
N ASN A 139 9.26 -5.62 -16.59
CA ASN A 139 10.58 -5.86 -15.99
C ASN A 139 10.56 -5.60 -14.48
N TYR A 140 9.98 -4.48 -14.03
CA TYR A 140 9.87 -4.20 -12.59
C TYR A 140 8.94 -5.16 -11.86
N ILE A 141 7.85 -5.60 -12.50
CA ILE A 141 6.97 -6.63 -11.94
C ILE A 141 7.73 -7.96 -11.76
N ASN A 142 8.46 -8.40 -12.78
CA ASN A 142 9.25 -9.63 -12.73
C ASN A 142 10.38 -9.56 -11.69
N GLU A 143 11.07 -8.42 -11.57
CA GLU A 143 12.06 -8.25 -10.50
C GLU A 143 11.41 -8.28 -9.12
N SER A 144 10.20 -7.71 -8.97
CA SER A 144 9.45 -7.76 -7.72
C SER A 144 9.02 -9.18 -7.34
N CYS A 145 8.79 -10.06 -8.31
CA CYS A 145 8.49 -11.48 -8.09
C CYS A 145 9.60 -12.25 -7.35
N LYS A 146 10.83 -11.71 -7.33
CA LYS A 146 11.95 -12.34 -6.63
C LYS A 146 11.91 -12.14 -5.12
N SER A 147 11.05 -11.24 -4.63
CA SER A 147 10.90 -10.90 -3.22
C SER A 147 9.51 -11.25 -2.71
N LYS A 148 9.45 -12.09 -1.66
CA LYS A 148 8.19 -12.52 -1.06
C LYS A 148 7.43 -11.34 -0.46
N THR A 149 8.13 -10.42 0.21
CA THR A 149 7.49 -9.23 0.78
C THR A 149 6.82 -8.38 -0.29
N CYS A 150 7.47 -8.22 -1.45
CA CYS A 150 6.93 -7.44 -2.56
C CYS A 150 5.68 -8.10 -3.18
N THR A 151 5.64 -9.43 -3.27
CA THR A 151 4.44 -10.15 -3.74
C THR A 151 3.32 -10.16 -2.70
N ASP A 152 3.67 -10.31 -1.42
CA ASP A 152 2.70 -10.41 -0.33
C ASP A 152 1.98 -9.08 -0.08
N VAL A 153 2.70 -7.96 -0.13
CA VAL A 153 2.11 -6.62 0.01
C VAL A 153 1.09 -6.36 -1.11
N ILE A 154 1.42 -6.70 -2.35
CA ILE A 154 0.48 -6.56 -3.48
C ILE A 154 -0.78 -7.38 -3.24
N ASN A 155 -0.63 -8.62 -2.78
CA ASN A 155 -1.79 -9.45 -2.43
C ASN A 155 -2.63 -8.82 -1.31
N LYS A 156 -1.99 -8.31 -0.25
CA LYS A 156 -2.66 -7.64 0.88
C LYS A 156 -3.44 -6.40 0.44
N VAL A 157 -2.81 -5.53 -0.34
CA VAL A 157 -3.39 -4.28 -0.84
C VAL A 157 -4.62 -4.55 -1.73
N LEU A 158 -4.59 -5.62 -2.51
CA LEU A 158 -5.58 -5.88 -3.56
C LEU A 158 -6.68 -6.85 -3.17
N MET A 159 -6.44 -7.70 -2.18
CA MET A 159 -7.46 -8.55 -1.57
C MET A 159 -8.37 -7.79 -0.60
N ASN A 160 -8.13 -6.49 -0.40
CA ASN A 160 -9.05 -5.63 0.30
C ASN A 160 -10.08 -5.04 -0.70
N PRO A 161 -11.27 -5.65 -0.87
CA PRO A 161 -12.28 -5.16 -1.82
C PRO A 161 -12.76 -3.73 -1.52
N LYS A 162 -12.53 -3.23 -0.30
CA LYS A 162 -12.85 -1.86 0.12
C LYS A 162 -11.70 -0.86 -0.10
N ALA A 163 -10.47 -1.32 -0.36
CA ALA A 163 -9.30 -0.47 -0.66
C ALA A 163 -8.78 -0.64 -2.10
N SER A 164 -9.27 -1.65 -2.81
CA SER A 164 -8.97 -1.90 -4.21
C SER A 164 -9.57 -0.80 -5.08
N ILE A 165 -8.74 0.19 -5.40
CA ILE A 165 -8.98 1.20 -6.46
C ILE A 165 -9.37 0.50 -7.79
N PHE A 166 -8.88 -0.73 -7.95
CA PHE A 166 -9.06 -1.63 -9.09
C PHE A 166 -10.42 -2.34 -9.17
N ASN A 167 -11.25 -2.31 -8.12
CA ASN A 167 -12.58 -2.94 -8.07
C ASN A 167 -13.74 -1.94 -8.22
N SER A 168 -13.46 -0.65 -8.37
CA SER A 168 -14.49 0.36 -8.60
C SER A 168 -15.10 0.19 -9.99
N LYS A 169 -16.34 -0.32 -10.07
CA LYS A 169 -17.16 -0.34 -11.30
C LYS A 169 -17.44 1.06 -11.88
N ASN A 170 -17.08 2.11 -11.16
CA ASN A 170 -17.44 3.49 -11.48
C ASN A 170 -16.28 4.32 -12.01
N ILE A 171 -15.08 3.76 -12.25
CA ILE A 171 -13.95 4.52 -12.83
C ILE A 171 -14.42 5.23 -14.11
N ASN A 172 -14.45 6.56 -14.05
CA ASN A 172 -14.77 7.40 -15.19
C ASN A 172 -13.70 7.12 -16.26
N LYS A 173 -14.05 6.34 -17.29
CA LYS A 173 -13.14 5.88 -18.38
C LYS A 173 -12.48 7.01 -19.18
N GLU A 174 -12.92 8.24 -18.93
CA GLU A 174 -12.51 9.45 -19.64
C GLU A 174 -11.12 9.96 -19.23
N PHE A 175 -10.58 9.55 -18.06
CA PHE A 175 -9.33 10.10 -17.51
C PHE A 175 -8.17 9.11 -17.40
N ILE A 176 -8.43 7.80 -17.40
CA ILE A 176 -7.37 6.79 -17.35
C ILE A 176 -7.37 6.05 -18.68
N ASP A 177 -6.20 5.89 -19.30
CA ASP A 177 -6.06 4.98 -20.42
C ASP A 177 -6.45 3.59 -19.91
N ASP A 178 -7.57 3.08 -20.41
CA ASP A 178 -8.11 1.74 -20.18
C ASP A 178 -7.00 0.67 -20.24
N LYS A 179 -5.95 0.92 -21.04
CA LYS A 179 -4.75 0.09 -21.16
C LYS A 179 -3.91 0.02 -19.89
N GLU A 180 -3.68 1.12 -19.18
CA GLU A 180 -2.86 1.16 -17.95
C GLU A 180 -3.52 0.36 -16.83
N ILE A 181 -4.82 0.59 -16.59
CA ILE A 181 -5.60 -0.20 -15.59
C ILE A 181 -5.56 -1.68 -15.92
N LYS A 182 -5.80 -2.04 -17.19
CA LYS A 182 -5.74 -3.44 -17.65
C LYS A 182 -4.35 -4.03 -17.42
N LEU A 183 -3.28 -3.26 -17.59
CA LEU A 183 -1.93 -3.75 -17.37
C LEU A 183 -1.65 -3.97 -15.89
N PHE A 184 -2.05 -3.04 -15.01
CA PHE A 184 -1.98 -3.25 -13.57
C PHE A 184 -2.77 -4.49 -13.14
N HIS A 185 -4.01 -4.66 -13.59
CA HIS A 185 -4.79 -5.87 -13.32
C HIS A 185 -4.09 -7.14 -13.79
N LYS A 186 -3.44 -7.12 -14.96
CA LYS A 186 -2.64 -8.25 -15.45
C LYS A 186 -1.44 -8.54 -14.57
N ALA A 187 -0.68 -7.52 -14.17
CA ALA A 187 0.46 -7.68 -13.26
C ALA A 187 0.03 -8.25 -11.92
N ILE A 188 -1.07 -7.75 -11.36
CA ILE A 188 -1.66 -8.25 -10.13
C ILE A 188 -2.00 -9.74 -10.24
N LYS A 189 -2.64 -10.14 -11.33
CA LYS A 189 -2.99 -11.54 -11.57
C LYS A 189 -1.73 -12.38 -11.72
N TYR A 190 -0.74 -11.90 -12.47
CA TYR A 190 0.54 -12.56 -12.68
C TYR A 190 1.32 -12.76 -11.37
N MET A 191 1.33 -11.77 -10.48
CA MET A 191 2.06 -11.85 -9.22
C MET A 191 1.52 -12.89 -8.25
N LYS A 192 0.31 -13.41 -8.51
CA LYS A 192 -0.31 -14.51 -7.77
C LYS A 192 0.01 -15.89 -8.34
N THR A 193 0.60 -15.97 -9.53
CA THR A 193 0.79 -17.25 -10.19
C THR A 193 2.05 -17.96 -9.72
N ILE A 194 2.14 -19.25 -10.03
CA ILE A 194 3.31 -20.07 -9.73
C ILE A 194 4.53 -19.55 -10.51
N GLU A 195 4.34 -19.00 -11.71
CA GLU A 195 5.42 -18.43 -12.52
C GLU A 195 6.09 -17.24 -11.86
N CYS A 196 5.35 -16.37 -11.15
CA CYS A 196 5.95 -15.30 -10.35
C CYS A 196 6.53 -15.84 -9.04
N THR A 197 5.75 -16.61 -8.29
CA THR A 197 6.13 -17.07 -6.94
C THR A 197 7.26 -18.11 -6.94
N SER A 198 7.51 -18.79 -8.05
CA SER A 198 8.67 -19.68 -8.20
C SER A 198 10.01 -18.94 -8.34
N GLN A 199 9.98 -17.63 -8.64
CA GLN A 199 11.18 -16.79 -8.76
C GLN A 199 11.70 -16.27 -7.43
N LEU A 200 10.99 -16.55 -6.33
CA LEU A 200 11.38 -16.15 -4.98
C LEU A 200 12.81 -16.65 -4.72
N LYS A 201 13.73 -15.70 -4.48
CA LYS A 201 15.09 -16.05 -4.11
C LYS A 201 15.02 -16.86 -2.81
N LYS A 202 15.54 -18.09 -2.86
CA LYS A 202 15.80 -18.84 -1.63
C LYS A 202 16.81 -18.03 -0.84
N ILE A 203 16.40 -17.55 0.34
CA ILE A 203 17.34 -16.93 1.27
C ILE A 203 18.43 -17.98 1.53
N PRO A 204 19.71 -17.68 1.25
CA PRO A 204 20.78 -18.60 1.58
C PRO A 204 20.73 -18.87 3.07
N THR A 205 20.53 -20.13 3.48
CA THR A 205 20.47 -20.57 4.88
C THR A 205 21.79 -20.40 5.64
N ASN A 206 22.77 -19.67 5.08
CA ASN A 206 24.12 -19.51 5.60
C ASN A 206 24.46 -18.05 6.00
N SER A 207 23.48 -17.19 6.23
CA SER A 207 23.73 -15.91 6.90
C SER A 207 23.68 -16.09 8.42
N THR A 208 24.83 -16.43 9.00
CA THR A 208 25.11 -16.19 10.41
C THR A 208 25.04 -14.68 10.64
N ILE A 209 23.88 -14.19 11.07
CA ILE A 209 23.71 -12.81 11.50
C ILE A 209 24.28 -12.70 12.91
N ASN A 210 25.56 -12.32 13.00
CA ASN A 210 26.04 -11.61 14.17
C ASN A 210 25.52 -10.18 14.05
N ASN A 211 24.42 -9.88 14.75
CA ASN A 211 24.20 -8.57 15.35
C ASN A 211 23.05 -8.64 16.37
N GLN A 212 23.42 -8.28 17.60
CA GLN A 212 22.56 -8.08 18.75
C GLN A 212 21.45 -7.07 18.43
N ASN A 213 20.19 -7.51 18.56
CA ASN A 213 19.22 -6.94 19.50
C ASN A 213 17.98 -7.84 19.51
N ASP A 214 17.62 -8.27 20.72
CA ASP A 214 16.70 -9.35 21.05
C ASP A 214 15.27 -9.16 20.55
N ILE A 215 14.83 -10.06 19.65
CA ILE A 215 13.55 -10.76 19.80
C ILE A 215 13.81 -12.23 19.48
N SER A 216 13.91 -13.06 20.52
CA SER A 216 14.11 -14.50 20.41
C SER A 216 12.85 -15.15 19.81
N ILE A 217 12.82 -15.34 18.49
CA ILE A 217 11.91 -16.32 17.89
C ILE A 217 12.47 -17.68 18.33
N LEU A 218 11.82 -18.30 19.32
CA LEU A 218 12.15 -19.66 19.73
C LEU A 218 11.87 -20.61 18.56
N ASP A 219 12.93 -21.00 17.89
CA ASP A 219 12.92 -22.04 16.88
C ASP A 219 12.82 -23.38 17.62
N TYR A 220 11.60 -23.85 17.88
CA TYR A 220 11.38 -25.11 18.56
C TYR A 220 11.78 -26.26 17.64
N SER A 221 12.86 -26.95 18.01
CA SER A 221 13.26 -28.20 17.36
C SER A 221 12.12 -29.21 17.44
N PRO A 222 11.75 -29.88 16.32
CA PRO A 222 10.68 -30.89 16.31
C PRO A 222 10.95 -32.07 17.25
N HIS A 223 12.20 -32.28 17.66
CA HIS A 223 12.58 -33.27 18.68
C HIS A 223 12.07 -32.91 20.08
N LEU A 224 11.87 -31.64 20.39
CA LEU A 224 11.38 -31.19 21.70
C LEU A 224 9.87 -31.47 21.85
N LEU A 225 9.11 -31.36 20.76
CA LEU A 225 7.68 -31.72 20.73
C LEU A 225 7.48 -33.23 20.83
N LEU A 226 8.35 -34.03 20.20
CA LEU A 226 8.32 -35.49 20.31
C LEU A 226 8.62 -35.99 21.73
N THR A 227 9.58 -35.38 22.42
CA THR A 227 9.94 -35.75 23.79
C THR A 227 8.87 -35.36 24.81
N LEU A 228 8.25 -34.19 24.67
CA LEU A 228 7.10 -33.78 25.48
C LEU A 228 5.88 -34.68 25.26
N GLY A 229 5.63 -35.11 24.01
CA GLY A 229 4.55 -36.06 23.69
C GLY A 229 4.75 -37.41 24.36
N LEU A 230 5.97 -37.95 24.35
CA LEU A 230 6.30 -39.23 24.99
C LEU A 230 6.18 -39.16 26.53
N LEU A 231 6.60 -38.06 27.15
CA LEU A 231 6.47 -37.86 28.60
C LEU A 231 5.01 -37.80 29.04
N LEU A 232 4.14 -37.13 28.27
CA LEU A 232 2.71 -37.08 28.56
C LEU A 232 2.03 -38.43 28.35
N TYR A 233 2.49 -39.24 27.40
CA TYR A 233 1.97 -40.59 27.15
C TYR A 233 2.31 -41.56 28.30
N THR A 234 3.45 -41.38 28.98
CA THR A 234 3.83 -42.22 30.13
C THR A 234 3.15 -41.84 31.46
N LEU A 235 2.42 -40.72 31.50
CA LEU A 235 1.72 -40.22 32.68
C LEU A 235 0.21 -40.52 32.68
N ILE A 236 -0.30 -41.19 31.64
CA ILE A 236 -1.67 -41.72 31.52
C ILE A 236 -1.62 -43.23 31.71
#